data_AF-A0A4Q1J9C4-F1
#
_entry.id   AF-A0A4Q1J9C4-F1
#
_cell.length_a   1.000
_cell.length_b   1.000
_cell.length_c   1.000
_cell.angle_alpha   90.00
_cell.angle_beta   90.00
_cell.angle_gamma   90.00
#
_symmetry.space_group_name_H-M   'P 1'
#
loop_
_entity.id
_entity.type
_entity.pdbx_description
1 polymer ?
#
loop_
_entity_poly.entity_id
_entity_poly.type
_entity_poly.pdbx_seq_one_letter_code
_entity_poly.pdbx_strand_id
1 'polypeptide(L)' 'MSSIPQNFSYDFNFGMGMANFDGEQAISAGGYYRISERTTVSLKASFDTQNNLGAAAGVSYGW' A
#
# COMPACT_ATOMS: atom_id res chain seq x y z
N MET A 1 0.82 -4.71 4.53
CA MET A 1 0.44 -3.94 3.32
C MET A 1 -1.02 -3.47 3.32
N SER A 2 -1.98 -4.23 3.87
CA SER A 2 -3.40 -3.82 3.93
C SER A 2 -3.66 -2.57 4.78
N SER A 3 -2.79 -2.30 5.75
CA SER A 3 -2.88 -1.15 6.66
C SER A 3 -2.34 0.15 6.08
N ILE A 4 -1.76 0.16 4.87
CA ILE A 4 -1.24 1.40 4.25
C ILE A 4 -2.45 2.27 3.85
N PRO A 5 -2.63 3.46 4.47
CA PRO A 5 -3.79 4.29 4.21
C PRO A 5 -3.76 4.85 2.79
N GLN A 6 -4.94 4.89 2.15
CA GLN A 6 -5.17 5.57 0.88
C GLN A 6 -6.02 6.80 1.12
N ASN A 7 -5.58 7.96 0.63
CA ASN A 7 -6.35 9.19 0.70
C ASN A 7 -6.82 9.60 -0.70
N PHE A 8 -8.13 9.50 -0.93
CA PHE A 8 -8.76 9.81 -2.22
C PHE A 8 -8.92 11.31 -2.49
N SER A 9 -8.52 12.21 -1.60
CA SER A 9 -8.57 13.65 -1.87
C SER A 9 -7.36 14.12 -2.69
N TYR A 10 -6.24 13.40 -2.68
CA TYR A 10 -4.99 13.77 -3.34
C TYR A 10 -4.71 12.95 -4.60
N ASP A 11 -4.06 13.57 -5.59
CA ASP A 11 -3.67 12.88 -6.83
C ASP A 11 -2.54 11.89 -6.60
N PHE A 12 -1.65 12.19 -5.64
CA PHE A 12 -0.63 11.29 -5.17
C PHE A 12 -0.70 11.21 -3.65
N ASN A 13 -0.57 10.00 -3.12
CA ASN A 13 -0.43 9.80 -1.69
C ASN A 13 0.58 8.69 -1.40
N PHE A 14 1.36 8.88 -0.35
CA PHE A 14 2.32 7.91 0.16
C PHE A 14 1.94 7.56 1.60
N GLY A 15 2.03 6.28 1.94
CA GLY A 15 1.69 5.79 3.26
C GLY A 15 2.62 4.67 3.69
N MET A 16 2.62 4.44 5.00
CA MET A 16 3.28 3.30 5.62
C MET A 16 2.33 2.65 6.61
N GLY A 17 2.52 1.36 6.86
CA GLY A 17 1.74 0.59 7.80
C GLY A 17 2.58 -0.55 8.37
N MET A 18 2.39 -0.82 9.66
CA MET A 18 2.98 -1.96 10.34
C MET A 18 1.90 -3.01 10.60
N ALA A 19 2.29 -4.27 10.71
CA ALA A 19 1.43 -5.37 11.10
C ALA A 19 2.21 -6.35 11.97
N ASN A 20 1.51 -7.00 12.90
CA ASN A 20 2.04 -8.12 13.67
C ASN A 20 1.10 -9.31 13.52
N PHE A 21 1.65 -10.47 13.19
CA PHE A 21 0.88 -11.70 13.02
C PHE A 21 1.73 -12.88 13.51
N ASP A 22 1.19 -13.71 14.39
CA ASP A 22 1.86 -14.92 14.90
C ASP A 22 3.30 -14.68 15.44
N GLY A 23 3.51 -13.55 16.12
CA GLY A 23 4.83 -13.15 16.66
C GLY A 23 5.76 -12.49 15.65
N GLU A 24 5.39 -12.45 14.38
CA GLU A 24 6.16 -11.86 13.29
C GLU A 24 5.74 -10.39 13.02
N GLN A 25 6.70 -9.49 12.74
CA GLN A 25 6.43 -8.07 12.50
C GLN A 25 6.78 -7.64 11.07
N ALA A 26 5.77 -7.19 10.34
CA ALA A 26 5.92 -6.64 9.00
C ALA A 26 5.84 -5.11 9.02
N ILE A 27 6.78 -4.45 8.34
CA ILE A 27 6.62 -3.05 7.91
C ILE A 27 6.28 -3.01 6.43
N SER A 28 5.44 -2.07 6.04
CA SER A 28 5.07 -1.88 4.64
C SER A 28 4.93 -0.41 4.30
N ALA A 29 5.31 -0.05 3.08
CA ALA A 29 5.25 1.31 2.55
C ALA A 29 4.76 1.28 1.11
N GLY A 30 4.13 2.35 0.65
CA GLY A 30 3.69 2.42 -0.73
C GLY A 30 3.00 3.71 -1.09
N GLY A 31 2.83 3.88 -2.40
CA GLY A 31 2.18 5.04 -2.98
C GLY A 31 0.95 4.65 -3.77
N TYR A 32 0.04 5.61 -3.89
CA TYR A 32 -1.13 5.55 -4.75
C TYR A 32 -1.11 6.78 -5.66
N TYR A 33 -1.50 6.58 -6.91
CA TYR A 33 -1.57 7.62 -7.91
C TYR A 33 -2.91 7.57 -8.63
N ARG A 34 -3.65 8.68 -8.57
CA ARG A 34 -4.92 8.88 -9.24
C ARG A 34 -4.66 9.28 -10.69
N ILE A 35 -4.99 8.39 -11.61
CA ILE A 35 -4.88 8.65 -13.04
C ILE A 35 -6.06 9.52 -13.52
N SER A 36 -7.24 9.30 -12.95
CA SER A 36 -8.47 10.05 -13.23
C SER A 36 -9.39 10.01 -12.02
N GLU A 37 -10.49 10.78 -12.04
CA GLU A 37 -11.51 10.76 -10.98
C GLU A 37 -12.05 9.36 -10.65
N ARG A 38 -11.93 8.41 -11.59
CA ARG A 38 -12.43 7.04 -11.46
C ARG A 38 -11.33 6.00 -11.34
N THR A 39 -10.08 6.31 -11.72
CA THR A 39 -9.00 5.33 -11.81
C THR A 39 -7.86 5.68 -10.87
N THR A 40 -7.50 4.75 -9.99
CA THR A 40 -6.31 4.86 -9.12
C THR A 40 -5.43 3.63 -9.27
N VAL A 41 -4.12 3.83 -9.32
CA VAL A 41 -3.11 2.76 -9.24
C VAL A 41 -2.35 2.85 -7.93
N SER A 42 -1.76 1.73 -7.50
CA SER A 42 -0.96 1.65 -6.30
C SER A 42 0.26 0.76 -6.48
N LEU A 43 1.34 1.11 -5.78
CA LEU A 43 2.55 0.32 -5.67
C LEU A 43 2.96 0.28 -4.19
N LYS A 44 3.16 -0.92 -3.67
CA LYS A 44 3.46 -1.17 -2.25
C LYS A 44 4.60 -2.17 -2.14
N ALA A 45 5.42 -1.99 -1.12
CA ALA A 45 6.46 -2.92 -0.72
C ALA A 45 6.34 -3.22 0.78
N SER A 46 6.82 -4.38 1.19
CA SER A 46 6.90 -4.78 2.60
C SER A 46 8.18 -5.52 2.90
N PHE A 47 8.59 -5.41 4.15
CA PHE A 47 9.69 -6.16 4.72
C PHE A 47 9.28 -6.70 6.08
N ASP A 48 9.60 -7.96 6.33
CA ASP A 48 9.32 -8.63 7.60
C ASP A 48 10.61 -9.01 8.35
N THR A 49 10.53 -9.11 9.67
CA THR A 49 11.51 -9.68 10.60
C THR A 49 12.10 -11.04 10.21
N GLN A 50 11.41 -11.91 9.44
CA GLN A 50 12.04 -13.10 8.85
C GLN A 50 12.82 -12.83 7.54
N ASN A 51 13.15 -11.57 7.23
CA ASN A 51 13.81 -11.12 6.01
C ASN A 51 13.02 -11.37 4.72
N ASN A 52 11.70 -11.48 4.83
CA ASN A 52 10.81 -11.64 3.69
C ASN A 52 10.51 -10.29 3.06
N LEU A 53 10.80 -10.16 1.76
CA LEU A 53 10.41 -9.01 0.95
C LEU A 53 9.11 -9.31 0.20
N GLY A 54 8.19 -8.35 0.23
CA GLY A 54 6.95 -8.39 -0.53
C GLY A 54 6.79 -7.16 -1.40
N ALA A 55 6.21 -7.33 -2.58
CA ALA A 55 5.80 -6.23 -3.44
C ALA A 55 4.38 -6.47 -3.94
N ALA A 56 3.61 -5.40 -4.11
CA ALA A 56 2.25 -5.45 -4.61
C ALA A 56 1.96 -4.24 -5.48
N ALA A 57 1.29 -4.49 -6.59
CA ALA A 57 0.70 -3.46 -7.44
C ALA A 57 -0.82 -3.64 -7.46
N GLY A 58 -1.57 -2.55 -7.61
CA GLY A 58 -3.03 -2.62 -7.68
C GLY A 58 -3.63 -1.52 -8.55
N VAL A 59 -4.79 -1.79 -9.11
CA VAL A 59 -5.60 -0.84 -9.88
C VAL A 59 -7.04 -0.87 -9.36
N SER A 60 -7.66 0.30 -9.29
CA SER A 60 -9.06 0.48 -8.90
C SER A 60 -9.77 1.33 -9.95
N TYR A 61 -11.01 0.95 -10.27
CA TYR A 61 -11.92 1.71 -11.14
C TYR A 61 -13.29 1.85 -10.48
N GLY A 62 -13.81 3.07 -10.35
CA GLY A 62 -15.13 3.37 -9.78
C GLY A 62 -16.17 3.75 -10.84
N TRP A 63 -17.44 3.40 -10.61
CA TRP A 63 -18.60 3.78 -11.42
C TRP A 63 -19.66 4.51 -10.61
#